data_AF-A0A661XU86-F1
#
_entry.id   AF-A0A661XU86-F1
#
_cell.length_a   1.000
_cell.length_b   1.000
_cell.length_c   1.000
_cell.angle_alpha   90.00
_cell.angle_beta   90.00
_cell.angle_gamma   90.00
#
_symmetry.space_group_name_H-M   'P 1'
#
loop_
_entity.id
_entity.type
_entity.pdbx_description
1 polymer ?
#
loop_
_entity_poly.entity_id
_entity_poly.type
_entity_poly.pdbx_seq_one_letter_code
_entity_poly.pdbx_strand_id
1 'polypeptide(L)'
;MEKRILFIITGFLSGAGIGLFVYYNLTGQFPLFVHGLILSTGTGIIGILQLWVFYRISQWLNERIPLEKQFSSRIILDFIINATIGISVSGVMLMAILYIMRPNPVAEIWQSFKESFLTLWILIVVLVLMYNIIMMVFYAYYHYAEGQISDVKIERKQLKLQFEALKSQLSPH
;
A
#
# COMPACT_ATOMS: atom_id res chain seq x y z
N MET A 1 -4.78 13.80 12.35
CA MET A 1 -3.90 12.86 13.11
C MET A 1 -4.28 11.41 12.86
N GLU A 2 -5.57 11.07 12.85
CA GLU A 2 -6.09 9.69 12.69
C GLU A 2 -5.52 8.92 11.48
N LYS A 3 -5.44 9.55 10.30
CA LYS A 3 -4.91 8.90 9.09
C LYS A 3 -3.41 8.51 9.19
N ARG A 4 -2.60 9.26 9.94
CA ARG A 4 -1.17 8.95 10.14
C ARG A 4 -0.96 7.80 11.12
N ILE A 5 -1.81 7.73 12.14
CA ILE A 5 -1.79 6.63 13.13
C ILE A 5 -2.21 5.32 12.44
N LEU A 6 -3.27 5.35 11.64
CA LEU A 6 -3.71 4.20 10.87
C LEU A 6 -2.61 3.66 9.93
N PHE A 7 -1.87 4.57 9.28
CA PHE A 7 -0.74 4.21 8.42
C PHE A 7 0.36 3.48 9.19
N ILE A 8 0.77 4.00 10.34
CA ILE A 8 1.80 3.40 11.21
C ILE A 8 1.33 2.03 11.70
N ILE A 9 0.09 1.91 12.18
CA ILE A 9 -0.46 0.66 12.67
C ILE A 9 -0.50 -0.39 11.55
N THR A 10 -0.99 -0.02 10.37
CA THR A 10 -1.11 -0.96 9.24
C THR A 10 0.26 -1.44 8.79
N GLY A 11 1.22 -0.53 8.64
CA GLY A 11 2.60 -0.87 8.26
C GLY A 11 3.28 -1.77 9.30
N PHE A 12 3.08 -1.46 10.58
CA PHE A 12 3.62 -2.27 11.68
C PHE A 12 3.01 -3.68 11.68
N LEU A 13 1.69 -3.80 11.59
CA LEU A 13 0.99 -5.08 11.58
C LEU A 13 1.38 -5.92 10.37
N SER A 14 1.49 -5.32 9.17
CA SER A 14 1.94 -6.06 7.99
C SER A 14 3.38 -6.54 8.14
N GLY A 15 4.29 -5.71 8.65
CA GLY A 15 5.69 -6.08 8.84
C GLY A 15 5.87 -7.17 9.90
N ALA A 16 5.22 -7.00 11.06
CA ALA A 16 5.24 -7.98 12.13
C ALA A 16 4.63 -9.32 11.69
N GLY A 17 3.54 -9.28 10.93
CA GLY A 17 2.90 -10.46 10.36
C GLY A 17 3.82 -11.23 9.40
N ILE A 18 4.51 -10.52 8.49
CA ILE A 18 5.50 -11.12 7.59
C ILE A 18 6.66 -11.71 8.40
N GLY A 19 7.17 -11.01 9.41
CA GLY A 19 8.24 -11.50 10.27
C GLY A 19 7.90 -12.79 11.00
N LEU A 20 6.72 -12.85 11.62
CA LEU A 20 6.22 -14.05 12.28
C LEU A 20 6.00 -15.20 11.30
N PHE A 21 5.45 -14.90 10.12
CA PHE A 21 5.26 -15.89 9.06
C PHE A 21 6.59 -16.49 8.61
N VAL A 22 7.62 -15.66 8.39
CA VAL A 22 8.97 -16.11 8.04
C VAL A 22 9.55 -16.99 9.14
N TYR A 23 9.45 -16.59 10.40
CA TYR A 23 9.95 -17.39 11.52
C TYR A 23 9.28 -18.76 11.59
N TYR A 24 7.95 -18.79 11.45
CA TYR A 24 7.17 -20.02 11.47
C TYR A 24 7.54 -20.93 10.28
N ASN A 25 7.73 -20.37 9.10
CA ASN A 25 8.14 -21.11 7.91
C ASN A 25 9.53 -21.76 8.09
N LEU A 26 10.45 -21.09 8.79
CA LEU A 26 11.81 -21.58 9.02
C LEU A 26 11.94 -22.61 10.15
N THR A 27 11.14 -22.48 11.20
CA THR A 27 11.29 -23.29 12.43
C THR A 27 10.19 -24.33 12.60
N GLY A 28 9.07 -24.20 11.88
CA GLY A 28 7.87 -25.01 12.07
C GLY A 28 7.14 -24.75 13.40
N GLN A 29 7.59 -23.78 14.19
CA GLN A 29 7.03 -23.44 15.50
C GLN A 29 6.87 -21.94 15.65
N PHE A 30 5.97 -21.53 16.55
CA PHE A 30 5.90 -20.13 16.95
C PHE A 30 7.07 -19.78 17.87
N PRO A 31 7.63 -18.57 17.75
CA PRO A 31 8.72 -18.14 18.62
C PRO A 31 8.24 -18.07 20.07
N LEU A 32 9.15 -18.35 21.01
CA LEU A 32 8.94 -18.02 22.43
C LEU A 32 8.57 -16.54 22.56
N PHE A 33 7.65 -16.22 23.48
CA PHE A 33 7.02 -14.89 23.59
C PHE A 33 8.01 -13.72 23.46
N VAL A 34 9.14 -13.78 24.17
CA VAL A 34 10.18 -12.72 24.15
C VAL A 34 10.87 -12.59 22.78
N HIS A 35 11.29 -13.71 22.19
CA HIS A 35 11.93 -13.71 20.86
C HIS A 35 10.94 -13.28 19.77
N GLY A 36 9.67 -13.71 19.90
CA GLY A 36 8.59 -13.29 19.03
C GLY A 36 8.37 -11.79 19.09
N LEU A 37 8.38 -11.20 20.28
CA LEU A 37 8.20 -9.75 20.47
C LEU A 37 9.33 -8.95 19.81
N ILE A 38 10.59 -9.34 20.02
CA ILE A 38 11.75 -8.67 19.41
C ILE A 38 11.69 -8.78 17.89
N LEU A 39 11.42 -9.97 17.34
CA LEU A 39 11.35 -10.17 15.90
C LEU A 39 10.18 -9.42 15.28
N SER A 40 9.00 -9.43 15.93
CA SER A 40 7.81 -8.70 15.49
C SER A 40 8.02 -7.19 15.50
N THR A 41 8.69 -6.65 16.51
CA THR A 41 8.97 -5.20 16.58
C THR A 41 9.96 -4.77 15.51
N GLY A 42 11.06 -5.51 15.32
CA GLY A 42 12.04 -5.21 14.28
C GLY A 42 11.45 -5.28 12.87
N THR A 43 10.73 -6.35 12.56
CA THR A 43 10.07 -6.53 11.26
C THR A 43 8.89 -5.58 11.07
N GLY A 44 8.18 -5.22 12.14
CA GLY A 44 7.15 -4.18 12.13
C GLY A 44 7.69 -2.80 11.78
N ILE A 45 8.85 -2.40 12.31
CA ILE A 45 9.51 -1.13 11.96
C ILE A 45 9.89 -1.11 10.47
N ILE A 46 10.44 -2.21 9.96
CA ILE A 46 10.74 -2.36 8.53
C ILE A 46 9.45 -2.25 7.70
N GLY A 47 8.34 -2.84 8.16
CA GLY A 47 7.03 -2.71 7.52
C GLY A 47 6.54 -1.27 7.42
N ILE A 48 6.71 -0.46 8.48
CA ILE A 48 6.40 0.98 8.45
C ILE A 48 7.25 1.70 7.38
N LEU A 49 8.55 1.43 7.35
CA LEU A 49 9.47 2.02 6.37
C LEU A 49 9.09 1.62 4.94
N GLN A 50 8.72 0.37 4.72
CA GLN A 50 8.29 -0.13 3.41
C GLN A 50 7.00 0.54 2.94
N LEU A 51 6.01 0.69 3.83
CA LEU A 51 4.78 1.40 3.52
C LEU A 51 5.06 2.87 3.17
N TRP A 52 5.98 3.52 3.90
CA TRP A 52 6.41 4.89 3.64
C TRP A 52 7.06 5.04 2.25
N VAL A 53 7.91 4.09 1.87
CA VAL A 53 8.50 4.04 0.52
C VAL A 53 7.43 3.89 -0.56
N PHE A 54 6.46 2.98 -0.38
CA PHE A 54 5.35 2.81 -1.33
C PHE A 54 4.54 4.09 -1.51
N TYR A 55 4.23 4.78 -0.41
CA TYR A 55 3.55 6.06 -0.45
C TYR A 55 4.36 7.11 -1.21
N ARG A 56 5.67 7.21 -0.94
CA ARG A 56 6.55 8.18 -1.59
C ARG A 56 6.67 7.94 -3.09
N ILE A 57 6.77 6.68 -3.49
CA ILE A 57 6.79 6.26 -4.90
C ILE A 57 5.48 6.64 -5.57
N SER A 58 4.36 6.37 -4.92
CA SER A 58 3.05 6.70 -5.47
C SER A 58 2.89 8.22 -5.68
N GLN A 59 3.39 9.06 -4.76
CA GLN A 59 3.44 10.51 -4.96
C GLN A 59 4.33 10.89 -6.16
N TRP A 60 5.53 10.34 -6.25
CA TRP A 60 6.47 10.63 -7.33
C TRP A 60 5.92 10.23 -8.70
N LEU A 61 5.24 9.08 -8.78
CA LEU A 61 4.58 8.68 -10.02
C LEU A 61 3.36 9.56 -10.32
N ASN A 62 2.63 10.08 -9.33
CA ASN A 62 1.52 11.02 -9.59
C ASN A 62 1.99 12.33 -10.22
N GLU A 63 3.19 12.80 -9.87
CA GLU A 63 3.80 13.99 -10.50
C GLU A 63 4.16 13.75 -11.98
N ARG A 64 4.54 12.52 -12.34
CA ARG A 64 5.00 12.17 -13.70
C ARG A 64 3.90 11.63 -14.61
N ILE A 65 3.02 10.80 -14.05
CA ILE A 65 1.95 10.07 -14.74
C ILE A 65 0.68 10.24 -13.89
N PRO A 66 -0.04 11.36 -14.06
CA PRO A 66 -1.29 11.59 -13.35
C PRO A 66 -2.28 10.47 -13.65
N LEU A 67 -2.92 9.94 -12.60
CA LEU A 67 -3.87 8.83 -12.70
C LEU A 67 -5.05 9.14 -13.64
N GLU A 68 -5.42 10.42 -13.77
CA GLU A 68 -6.51 10.92 -14.63
C GLU A 68 -6.26 10.68 -16.12
N LYS A 69 -5.00 10.72 -16.55
CA LYS A 69 -4.65 10.66 -17.99
C LYS A 69 -4.36 9.25 -18.46
N GLN A 70 -3.81 8.40 -17.58
CA GLN A 70 -3.31 7.07 -17.95
C GLN A 70 -3.53 6.04 -16.83
N PHE A 71 -4.80 5.81 -16.49
CA PHE A 71 -5.21 4.93 -15.39
C PHE A 71 -4.55 3.54 -15.42
N SER A 72 -4.66 2.82 -16.54
CA SER A 72 -4.19 1.42 -16.63
C SER A 72 -2.68 1.29 -16.53
N SER A 73 -1.92 2.11 -17.27
CA SER A 73 -0.45 2.04 -17.22
C SER A 73 0.10 2.48 -15.88
N ARG A 74 -0.53 3.47 -15.23
CA ARG A 74 -0.13 3.96 -13.91
C ARG A 74 -0.26 2.89 -12.83
N ILE A 75 -1.35 2.12 -12.82
CA ILE A 75 -1.58 1.03 -11.86
C ILE A 75 -0.58 -0.11 -12.08
N ILE A 76 -0.35 -0.49 -13.34
CA ILE A 76 0.62 -1.55 -13.67
C ILE A 76 2.03 -1.14 -13.22
N LEU A 77 2.42 0.11 -13.47
CA LEU A 77 3.72 0.63 -13.03
C LEU A 77 3.84 0.72 -11.51
N ASP A 78 2.81 1.20 -10.80
CA ASP A 78 2.81 1.24 -9.34
C ASP A 78 2.97 -0.17 -8.76
N PHE A 79 2.24 -1.14 -9.32
CA PHE A 79 2.33 -2.55 -8.93
C PHE A 79 3.73 -3.11 -9.15
N ILE A 80 4.31 -2.97 -10.36
CA ILE A 80 5.64 -3.51 -10.67
C ILE A 80 6.72 -2.91 -9.77
N ILE A 81 6.72 -1.59 -9.60
CA ILE A 81 7.73 -0.89 -8.79
C ILE A 81 7.60 -1.30 -7.32
N ASN A 82 6.39 -1.24 -6.75
CA ASN A 82 6.17 -1.59 -5.35
C ASN A 82 6.39 -3.08 -5.08
N ALA A 83 6.05 -3.97 -6.02
CA ALA A 83 6.35 -5.40 -5.90
C ALA A 83 7.86 -5.63 -5.90
N THR A 84 8.60 -5.04 -6.84
CA THR A 84 10.06 -5.18 -6.91
C THR A 84 10.74 -4.72 -5.63
N ILE A 85 10.34 -3.56 -5.10
CA ILE A 85 10.91 -3.03 -3.87
C ILE A 85 10.50 -3.87 -2.67
N GLY A 86 9.23 -4.27 -2.57
CA GLY A 86 8.74 -5.10 -1.47
C GLY A 86 9.46 -6.43 -1.40
N ILE A 87 9.67 -7.09 -2.55
CA ILE A 87 10.42 -8.34 -2.66
C ILE A 87 11.89 -8.11 -2.26
N SER A 88 12.51 -7.03 -2.73
CA SER A 88 13.92 -6.74 -2.43
C SER A 88 14.13 -6.51 -0.93
N VAL A 89 13.31 -5.66 -0.30
CA VAL A 89 13.39 -5.35 1.14
C VAL A 89 13.11 -6.61 1.97
N SER A 90 12.07 -7.36 1.63
CA SER A 90 11.69 -8.57 2.36
C SER A 90 12.70 -9.71 2.16
N GLY A 91 13.35 -9.80 1.00
CA GLY A 91 14.43 -10.73 0.73
C GLY A 91 15.68 -10.43 1.55
N VAL A 92 16.05 -9.15 1.67
CA VAL A 92 17.14 -8.72 2.57
C VAL A 92 16.78 -9.02 4.03
N MET A 93 15.54 -8.81 4.43
CA MET A 93 15.05 -9.14 5.77
C MET A 93 15.14 -10.65 6.06
N LEU A 94 14.73 -11.49 5.11
CA LEU A 94 14.83 -12.95 5.22
C LEU A 94 16.30 -13.39 5.37
N MET A 95 17.21 -12.83 4.57
CA MET A 95 18.64 -13.09 4.70
C MET A 95 19.19 -12.68 6.07
N ALA A 96 18.80 -11.51 6.58
CA ALA A 96 19.22 -11.05 7.90
C ALA A 96 18.74 -11.98 9.03
N ILE A 97 17.48 -12.43 8.96
CA ILE A 97 16.91 -13.38 9.92
C ILE A 97 17.66 -14.71 9.88
N LEU A 98 17.89 -15.27 8.69
CA LEU A 98 18.62 -16.52 8.51
C LEU A 98 20.04 -16.45 9.09
N TYR A 99 20.76 -15.35 8.83
CA TYR A 99 22.11 -15.11 9.34
C TYR A 99 22.15 -15.04 10.87
N ILE A 100 21.16 -14.40 11.50
CA ILE A 100 21.08 -14.29 12.97
C ILE A 100 20.71 -15.63 13.60
N MET A 101 19.78 -16.39 13.00
CA MET A 101 19.24 -17.61 13.59
C MET A 101 20.16 -18.84 13.40
N ARG A 102 20.91 -18.90 12.30
CA ARG A 102 21.83 -20.00 12.01
C ARG A 102 23.13 -19.45 11.44
N PRO A 103 24.15 -19.19 12.28
CA PRO A 103 25.49 -18.91 11.81
C PRO A 103 26.12 -20.20 11.24
N ASN A 104 25.62 -20.61 10.09
CA ASN A 104 25.99 -21.81 9.34
C ASN A 104 26.85 -21.39 8.12
N PRO A 105 27.52 -22.35 7.45
CA PRO A 105 28.18 -22.06 6.18
C PRO A 105 27.22 -21.41 5.18
N VAL A 106 27.73 -20.49 4.37
CA VAL A 106 26.94 -19.68 3.40
C VAL A 106 26.06 -20.55 2.49
N ALA A 107 26.49 -21.78 2.18
CA ALA A 107 25.75 -22.73 1.36
C ALA A 107 24.40 -23.16 1.98
N GLU A 108 24.34 -23.40 3.29
CA GLU A 108 23.11 -23.81 3.97
C GLU A 108 22.10 -22.66 4.12
N ILE A 109 22.62 -21.44 4.33
CA ILE A 109 21.83 -20.21 4.35
C ILE A 109 21.15 -20.00 2.99
N TRP A 110 21.90 -20.21 1.90
CA TRP A 110 21.38 -20.06 0.54
C TRP A 110 20.29 -21.09 0.21
N GLN A 111 20.43 -22.32 0.66
CA GLN A 111 19.41 -23.36 0.47
C GLN A 111 18.13 -23.01 1.24
N SER A 112 18.26 -22.64 2.51
CA SER A 112 17.12 -22.23 3.35
C SER A 112 16.42 -20.99 2.79
N PHE A 113 17.19 -20.03 2.26
CA PHE A 113 16.68 -18.86 1.57
C PHE A 113 15.82 -19.26 0.36
N LYS A 114 16.32 -20.12 -0.53
CA LYS A 114 15.58 -20.55 -1.72
C LYS A 114 14.24 -21.19 -1.39
N GLU A 115 14.21 -22.04 -0.36
CA GLU A 115 12.99 -22.73 0.09
C GLU A 115 11.94 -21.74 0.61
N SER A 116 12.36 -20.74 1.38
CA SER A 116 11.45 -19.75 1.98
C SER A 116 11.09 -18.60 1.03
N PHE A 117 11.98 -18.27 0.09
CA PHE A 117 11.87 -17.07 -0.76
C PHE A 117 10.66 -17.11 -1.68
N LEU A 118 10.32 -18.27 -2.26
CA LEU A 118 9.17 -18.39 -3.15
C LEU A 118 7.86 -18.06 -2.42
N THR A 119 7.69 -18.60 -1.21
CA THR A 119 6.50 -18.35 -0.39
C THR A 119 6.39 -16.88 0.00
N LEU A 120 7.51 -16.28 0.40
CA LEU A 120 7.59 -14.85 0.71
C LEU A 120 7.29 -13.99 -0.53
N TRP A 121 7.80 -14.37 -1.69
CA TRP A 121 7.58 -13.67 -2.95
C TRP A 121 6.09 -13.63 -3.30
N ILE A 122 5.40 -14.76 -3.23
CA ILE A 122 3.96 -14.85 -3.46
C ILE A 122 3.19 -13.97 -2.48
N LEU A 123 3.54 -14.03 -1.18
CA LEU A 123 2.89 -13.24 -0.14
C LEU A 123 3.00 -11.73 -0.41
N ILE A 124 4.20 -11.25 -0.75
CA ILE A 124 4.44 -9.84 -1.05
C ILE A 124 3.67 -9.40 -2.29
N VAL A 125 3.67 -10.22 -3.35
CA VAL A 125 2.92 -9.91 -4.58
C VAL A 125 1.43 -9.72 -4.27
N VAL A 126 0.83 -10.61 -3.46
CA VAL A 126 -0.58 -10.51 -3.06
C VAL A 126 -0.82 -9.25 -2.23
N LEU A 127 0.03 -8.96 -1.24
CA LEU A 127 -0.12 -7.76 -0.40
C LEU A 127 0.01 -6.46 -1.21
N VAL A 128 0.95 -6.40 -2.16
CA VAL A 128 1.11 -5.23 -3.04
C VAL A 128 -0.07 -5.09 -3.99
N LEU A 129 -0.63 -6.20 -4.48
CA LEU A 129 -1.85 -6.18 -5.29
C LEU A 129 -3.03 -5.63 -4.48
N MET A 130 -3.22 -6.10 -3.24
CA MET A 130 -4.26 -5.58 -2.34
C MET A 130 -4.08 -4.09 -2.07
N TYR A 131 -2.86 -3.65 -1.78
CA TYR A 131 -2.54 -2.22 -1.61
C TYR A 131 -2.94 -1.40 -2.84
N ASN A 132 -2.58 -1.85 -4.04
CA ASN A 132 -2.93 -1.17 -5.29
C ASN A 132 -4.45 -1.09 -5.49
N ILE A 133 -5.17 -2.17 -5.24
CA ILE A 133 -6.64 -2.20 -5.36
C ILE A 133 -7.28 -1.22 -4.37
N ILE A 134 -6.82 -1.21 -3.11
CA ILE A 134 -7.34 -0.29 -2.09
C ILE A 134 -7.10 1.17 -2.50
N MET A 135 -5.89 1.49 -2.97
CA MET A 135 -5.55 2.84 -3.42
C MET A 135 -6.37 3.25 -4.65
N MET A 136 -6.59 2.32 -5.58
CA MET A 136 -7.45 2.52 -6.74
C MET A 136 -8.90 2.81 -6.33
N VAL A 137 -9.46 2.04 -5.39
CA VAL A 137 -10.83 2.24 -4.88
C VAL A 137 -10.96 3.61 -4.22
N PHE A 138 -9.99 4.00 -3.38
CA PHE A 138 -10.01 5.34 -2.78
C PHE A 138 -9.97 6.43 -3.84
N TYR A 139 -9.10 6.30 -4.83
CA TYR A 139 -9.02 7.26 -5.93
C TYR A 139 -10.34 7.37 -6.69
N ALA A 140 -10.94 6.23 -7.05
CA ALA A 140 -12.23 6.19 -7.75
C ALA A 140 -13.35 6.85 -6.92
N TYR A 141 -13.37 6.60 -5.61
CA TYR A 141 -14.32 7.22 -4.70
C TYR A 141 -14.18 8.75 -4.65
N TYR A 142 -12.94 9.27 -4.53
CA TYR A 142 -12.71 10.71 -4.51
C TYR A 142 -13.13 11.38 -5.82
N HIS A 143 -12.75 10.82 -6.97
CA HIS A 143 -13.15 11.37 -8.27
C HIS A 143 -14.65 11.31 -8.52
N TYR A 144 -15.31 10.22 -8.11
CA TYR A 144 -16.76 10.10 -8.23
C TYR A 144 -17.49 11.12 -7.34
N ALA A 145 -17.03 11.31 -6.10
CA ALA A 145 -17.60 12.29 -5.18
C ALA A 145 -17.42 13.73 -5.68
N GLU A 146 -16.26 14.06 -6.25
CA GLU A 146 -16.03 15.38 -6.85
C GLU A 146 -16.92 15.63 -8.08
N GLY A 147 -17.11 14.62 -8.93
CA GLY A 147 -18.03 14.69 -10.07
C GLY A 147 -19.46 15.00 -9.64
N GLN A 148 -20.00 14.25 -8.68
CA GLN A 148 -21.33 14.47 -8.10
C GLN A 148 -21.50 15.90 -7.55
N ILE A 149 -20.49 16.42 -6.83
CA ILE A 149 -20.52 17.79 -6.30
C ILE A 149 -20.52 18.83 -7.43
N SER A 150 -19.77 18.58 -8.50
CA SER A 150 -19.73 19.45 -9.68
C SER A 150 -21.09 19.49 -10.38
N ASP A 151 -21.72 18.34 -10.58
CA ASP A 151 -23.01 18.23 -11.26
C ASP A 151 -24.11 18.97 -10.49
N VAL A 152 -24.19 18.77 -9.17
CA VAL A 152 -25.13 19.50 -8.30
C VAL A 152 -24.89 21.03 -8.35
N LYS A 153 -23.64 21.49 -8.43
CA LYS A 153 -23.33 22.92 -8.58
C LYS A 153 -23.81 23.47 -9.92
N ILE A 154 -23.65 22.71 -11.00
CA ILE A 154 -24.09 23.09 -12.34
C ILE A 154 -25.62 23.17 -12.38
N GLU A 155 -26.32 22.16 -11.86
CA GLU A 155 -27.77 22.13 -11.79
C GLU A 155 -28.32 23.31 -10.97
N ARG A 156 -27.73 23.59 -9.80
CA ARG A 156 -28.10 24.77 -9.00
C ARG A 156 -27.91 26.08 -9.75
N LYS A 157 -26.84 26.20 -10.54
CA LYS A 157 -26.58 27.40 -11.36
C LYS A 157 -27.61 27.54 -12.49
N GLN A 158 -27.98 26.44 -13.15
CA GLN A 158 -29.02 26.42 -14.18
C GLN A 158 -30.39 26.80 -13.61
N LEU A 159 -30.78 26.21 -12.48
CA LEU A 159 -32.03 26.55 -11.78
C LEU A 159 -32.07 28.03 -11.37
N LYS A 160 -30.95 28.58 -10.91
CA LYS A 160 -30.86 30.00 -10.57
C LYS A 160 -31.07 30.89 -11.81
N LEU A 161 -30.42 30.57 -12.92
CA LEU A 161 -30.57 31.30 -14.18
C LEU A 161 -32.01 31.19 -14.73
N GLN A 162 -32.63 30.02 -14.63
CA GLN A 162 -34.03 29.82 -15.02
C GLN A 162 -34.97 30.63 -14.13
N PHE A 163 -34.75 30.64 -12.81
CA PHE A 163 -35.53 31.44 -11.88
C PHE A 163 -35.39 32.95 -12.14
N GLU A 164 -34.16 33.43 -12.41
CA GLU A 164 -33.92 34.83 -12.78
C GLU A 164 -34.62 35.20 -14.10
N ALA A 165 -34.61 34.32 -15.10
CA ALA A 165 -35.33 34.52 -16.35
C ALA A 165 -36.86 34.53 -16.16
N LEU A 166 -37.41 33.61 -15.36
CA LEU A 166 -38.84 33.59 -15.00
C LEU A 166 -39.24 34.86 -14.27
N LYS A 167 -38.39 35.33 -13.34
CA LYS A 167 -38.61 36.59 -12.62
C LYS A 167 -38.59 37.79 -13.56
N SER A 168 -37.64 37.86 -14.50
CA SER A 168 -37.59 38.98 -15.47
C SER A 168 -38.77 38.97 -16.45
N GLN A 169 -39.34 37.79 -16.74
CA GLN A 169 -40.57 37.68 -17.54
C GLN A 169 -41.82 38.12 -16.78
N LEU A 170 -41.89 37.88 -15.47
CA LEU A 170 -43.04 38.22 -14.63
C LEU A 170 -43.03 39.68 -14.13
N SER A 171 -41.87 40.33 -14.04
CA SER A 171 -41.76 41.75 -13.71
C SER A 171 -40.88 42.48 -14.75
N PRO A 172 -41.46 42.94 -15.87
CA PRO A 172 -40.71 43.64 -16.92
C PRO A 172 -40.28 45.07 -16.52
N HIS A 173 -40.78 45.59 -15.40
CA HIS A 173 -40.55 46.93 -14.88
C HIS A 173 -39.84 46.91 -13.53
#